data_AF-A0A7W1YEE8-F1
#
_entry.id   AF-A0A7W1YEE8-F1
#
_cell.length_a   1.000
_cell.length_b   1.000
_cell.length_c   1.000
_cell.angle_alpha   90.00
_cell.angle_beta   90.00
_cell.angle_gamma   90.00
#
_symmetry.space_group_name_H-M   'P 1'
#
loop_
_entity.id
_entity.type
_entity.pdbx_description
1 polymer ?
#
loop_
_entity_poly.entity_id
_entity_poly.type
_entity_poly.pdbx_seq_one_letter_code
_entity_poly.pdbx_strand_id
1 'polypeptide(L)'
;PYTGNKTQNGFNTFGGPDFAASQGEIAARALDKVWFQKWLIHLAHRPEAGGGVLHQILTGNGNKIQAKLNSNILNSAAPQQVFSKYGTYLLPHPYPEGSPTHPSYPTGHGTVAGACITLLKFFYDGNHVIDNPVQPSADGLSTVPYTGSDTLTVNGELNKLAHNVTFGHGILAGTHWRLDSDASMTLGEACALSWLQNRALTYNEKFTIQLERLDGSTATISNEK
;
A
#
# COMPACT_ATOMS: atom_id res chain seq x y z
N PRO A 1 19.66 -17.79 9.02
CA PRO A 1 20.52 -18.93 9.43
C PRO A 1 21.97 -18.55 9.79
N TYR A 2 22.55 -17.50 9.19
CA TYR A 2 23.97 -17.17 9.36
C TYR A 2 24.30 -16.27 10.56
N THR A 3 23.31 -15.69 11.23
CA THR A 3 23.51 -14.86 12.42
C THR A 3 24.26 -15.64 13.50
N GLY A 4 25.41 -15.13 13.94
CA GLY A 4 26.26 -15.79 14.94
C GLY A 4 27.11 -16.96 14.40
N ASN A 5 27.01 -17.29 13.12
CA ASN A 5 27.86 -18.30 12.50
C ASN A 5 29.29 -17.75 12.30
N LYS A 6 30.30 -18.51 12.73
CA LYS A 6 31.71 -18.09 12.67
C LYS A 6 32.41 -18.41 11.35
N THR A 7 31.80 -19.22 10.49
CA THR A 7 32.44 -19.78 9.28
C THR A 7 31.61 -19.59 8.01
N GLN A 8 30.39 -19.06 8.09
CA GLN A 8 29.50 -18.85 6.95
C GLN A 8 28.85 -17.46 7.02
N ASN A 9 28.56 -16.87 5.87
CA ASN A 9 27.83 -15.62 5.74
C ASN A 9 26.78 -15.71 4.61
N GLY A 10 25.82 -14.78 4.62
CA GLY A 10 24.82 -14.64 3.56
C GLY A 10 25.36 -13.89 2.35
N PHE A 11 25.00 -14.36 1.15
CA PHE A 11 25.20 -13.64 -0.12
C PHE A 11 24.15 -14.08 -1.13
N ASN A 12 24.34 -15.26 -1.74
CA ASN A 12 23.39 -15.83 -2.70
C ASN A 12 22.10 -16.35 -2.04
N THR A 13 22.17 -16.71 -0.76
CA THR A 13 21.02 -16.98 0.12
C THR A 13 21.14 -16.11 1.37
N PHE A 14 20.02 -15.58 1.86
CA PHE A 14 19.94 -14.73 3.05
C PHE A 14 20.93 -13.55 3.07
N GLY A 15 21.27 -13.01 1.90
CA GLY A 15 22.21 -11.90 1.74
C GLY A 15 21.72 -10.88 0.72
N GLY A 16 22.56 -9.89 0.41
CA GLY A 16 22.19 -8.76 -0.46
C GLY A 16 21.61 -9.16 -1.83
N PRO A 17 22.27 -10.03 -2.61
CA PRO A 17 21.74 -10.52 -3.89
C PRO A 17 20.38 -11.21 -3.78
N ASP A 18 20.19 -12.07 -2.78
CA ASP A 18 18.93 -12.78 -2.53
C ASP A 18 17.79 -11.79 -2.26
N PHE A 19 18.01 -10.86 -1.34
CA PHE A 19 17.07 -9.78 -1.02
C PHE A 19 16.72 -8.95 -2.27
N ALA A 20 17.74 -8.44 -2.98
CA ALA A 20 17.55 -7.53 -4.10
C ALA A 20 16.75 -8.18 -5.25
N ALA A 21 17.03 -9.44 -5.59
CA ALA A 21 16.28 -10.18 -6.59
C ALA A 21 14.84 -10.45 -6.13
N SER A 22 14.68 -10.86 -4.87
CA SER A 22 13.39 -11.16 -4.26
C SER A 22 12.45 -9.94 -4.27
N GLN A 23 12.98 -8.74 -4.07
CA GLN A 23 12.21 -7.50 -4.02
C GLN A 23 11.46 -7.22 -5.33
N GLY A 24 12.14 -7.36 -6.47
CA GLY A 24 11.52 -7.18 -7.79
C GLY A 24 10.55 -8.33 -8.12
N GLU A 25 10.92 -9.56 -7.78
CA GLU A 25 10.10 -10.75 -8.04
C GLU A 25 8.75 -10.68 -7.31
N ILE A 26 8.75 -10.33 -6.01
CA ILE A 26 7.51 -10.26 -5.25
C ILE A 26 6.59 -9.13 -5.73
N ALA A 27 7.17 -7.99 -6.13
CA ALA A 27 6.40 -6.88 -6.69
C ALA A 27 5.65 -7.29 -7.96
N ALA A 28 6.31 -7.98 -8.89
CA ALA A 28 5.68 -8.49 -10.11
C ALA A 28 4.54 -9.48 -9.79
N ARG A 29 4.78 -10.44 -8.90
CA ARG A 29 3.75 -11.43 -8.51
C ARG A 29 2.54 -10.79 -7.82
N ALA A 30 2.78 -9.77 -6.99
CA ALA A 30 1.71 -9.01 -6.35
C ALA A 30 0.84 -8.26 -7.38
N LEU A 31 1.45 -7.70 -8.43
CA LEU A 31 0.74 -7.06 -9.54
C LEU A 31 -0.18 -8.05 -10.28
N ASP A 32 0.30 -9.27 -10.58
CA ASP A 32 -0.53 -10.29 -11.23
C ASP A 32 -1.80 -10.59 -10.41
N LYS A 33 -1.68 -10.66 -9.08
CA LYS A 33 -2.82 -10.92 -8.18
C LYS A 33 -3.81 -9.76 -8.15
N VAL A 34 -3.34 -8.52 -8.07
CA VAL A 34 -4.26 -7.37 -8.03
C VAL A 34 -4.89 -7.11 -9.40
N TRP A 35 -4.24 -7.45 -10.52
CA TRP A 35 -4.87 -7.38 -11.85
C TRP A 35 -6.05 -8.32 -11.97
N PHE A 36 -5.93 -9.54 -11.45
CA PHE A 36 -7.05 -10.48 -11.38
C PHE A 36 -8.24 -9.89 -10.61
N GLN A 37 -8.00 -9.31 -9.43
CA GLN A 37 -9.05 -8.69 -8.61
C GLN A 37 -9.71 -7.51 -9.33
N LYS A 38 -8.90 -6.65 -9.96
CA LYS A 38 -9.39 -5.48 -10.69
C LYS A 38 -10.30 -5.87 -11.85
N TRP A 39 -9.85 -6.78 -12.71
CA TRP A 39 -10.48 -7.03 -14.00
C TRP A 39 -11.48 -8.17 -14.00
N LEU A 40 -11.19 -9.25 -13.30
CA LEU A 40 -11.98 -10.48 -13.38
C LEU A 40 -12.99 -10.60 -12.24
N ILE A 41 -12.82 -9.84 -11.16
CA ILE A 41 -13.72 -9.91 -10.00
C ILE A 41 -14.53 -8.63 -9.81
N HIS A 42 -13.87 -7.48 -9.62
CA HIS A 42 -14.54 -6.32 -9.04
C HIS A 42 -14.98 -5.25 -10.04
N LEU A 43 -14.16 -4.94 -11.05
CA LEU A 43 -14.45 -3.89 -12.05
C LEU A 43 -14.93 -2.57 -11.44
N ALA A 44 -14.40 -2.21 -10.26
CA ALA A 44 -14.87 -1.06 -9.51
C ALA A 44 -14.50 0.27 -10.19
N HIS A 45 -15.46 1.19 -10.26
CA HIS A 45 -15.25 2.54 -10.79
C HIS A 45 -14.30 3.38 -9.92
N ARG A 46 -13.65 4.34 -10.57
CA ARG A 46 -12.72 5.30 -9.96
C ARG A 46 -13.46 6.47 -9.30
N PRO A 47 -12.84 7.17 -8.32
CA PRO A 47 -13.49 8.30 -7.66
C PRO A 47 -13.91 9.44 -8.60
N GLU A 48 -13.14 9.72 -9.65
CA GLU A 48 -13.50 10.70 -10.68
C GLU A 48 -14.84 10.41 -11.36
N ALA A 49 -15.16 9.13 -11.61
CA ALA A 49 -16.46 8.73 -12.16
C ALA A 49 -17.60 8.97 -11.15
N GLY A 50 -17.34 8.75 -9.86
CA GLY A 50 -18.27 9.11 -8.79
C GLY A 50 -18.51 10.63 -8.71
N GLY A 51 -17.46 11.43 -8.90
CA GLY A 51 -17.56 12.89 -9.04
C GLY A 51 -18.39 13.32 -10.26
N GLY A 52 -18.29 12.60 -11.37
CA GLY A 52 -19.16 12.80 -12.54
C GLY A 52 -20.64 12.56 -12.24
N VAL A 53 -20.96 11.48 -11.51
CA VAL A 53 -22.33 11.19 -11.04
C VAL A 53 -22.83 12.31 -10.13
N LEU A 54 -22.01 12.75 -9.18
CA LEU A 54 -22.34 13.84 -8.25
C LEU A 54 -22.69 15.11 -9.01
N HIS A 55 -21.86 15.47 -10.00
CA HIS A 55 -22.10 16.63 -10.83
C HIS A 55 -23.42 16.56 -11.56
N GLN A 56 -23.73 15.45 -12.22
CA GLN A 56 -25.00 15.30 -12.93
C GLN A 56 -26.21 15.40 -11.99
N ILE A 57 -26.13 14.84 -10.78
CA ILE A 57 -27.22 14.95 -9.80
C ILE A 57 -27.42 16.42 -9.39
N LEU A 58 -26.36 17.11 -9.00
CA LEU A 58 -26.44 18.48 -8.47
C LEU A 58 -26.70 19.56 -9.54
N THR A 59 -26.49 19.25 -10.83
CA THR A 59 -26.87 20.13 -11.95
C THR A 59 -28.25 19.79 -12.54
N GLY A 60 -29.05 18.96 -11.86
CA GLY A 60 -30.43 18.66 -12.27
C GLY A 60 -30.57 17.61 -13.37
N ASN A 61 -29.50 16.89 -13.73
CA ASN A 61 -29.52 15.78 -14.68
C ASN A 61 -29.63 14.40 -14.01
N GLY A 62 -29.87 14.34 -12.69
CA GLY A 62 -29.93 13.08 -11.94
C GLY A 62 -30.98 12.08 -12.45
N ASN A 63 -32.07 12.55 -13.06
CA ASN A 63 -33.09 11.70 -13.67
C ASN A 63 -32.69 11.11 -15.04
N LYS A 64 -31.57 11.55 -15.62
CA LYS A 64 -31.05 11.07 -16.92
C LYS A 64 -29.98 9.99 -16.78
N ILE A 65 -29.60 9.63 -15.56
CA ILE A 65 -28.56 8.64 -15.27
C ILE A 65 -29.10 7.52 -14.39
N GLN A 66 -28.58 6.31 -14.58
CA GLN A 66 -28.89 5.15 -13.72
C GLN A 66 -27.82 5.00 -12.63
N ALA A 67 -27.69 6.01 -11.77
CA ALA A 67 -26.73 6.00 -10.67
C ALA A 67 -27.33 6.65 -9.42
N LYS A 68 -26.91 6.19 -8.25
CA LYS A 68 -27.31 6.74 -6.95
C LYS A 68 -26.06 6.98 -6.11
N LEU A 69 -26.04 8.10 -5.40
CA LEU A 69 -25.02 8.40 -4.39
C LEU A 69 -25.63 8.33 -3.00
N ASN A 70 -24.79 7.97 -2.03
CA ASN A 70 -25.16 8.04 -0.63
C ASN A 70 -25.38 9.50 -0.22
N SER A 71 -26.40 9.75 0.61
CA SER A 71 -26.72 11.09 1.13
C SER A 71 -25.57 11.73 1.89
N ASN A 72 -24.66 10.94 2.48
CA ASN A 72 -23.45 11.46 3.13
C ASN A 72 -22.57 12.28 2.18
N ILE A 73 -22.50 11.91 0.89
CA ILE A 73 -21.74 12.68 -0.10
C ILE A 73 -22.50 13.98 -0.43
N LEU A 74 -23.79 13.85 -0.71
CA LEU A 74 -24.67 14.96 -1.12
C LEU A 74 -24.79 16.03 -0.04
N ASN A 75 -24.82 15.63 1.23
CA ASN A 75 -25.02 16.52 2.38
C ASN A 75 -23.71 17.02 3.00
N SER A 76 -22.55 16.59 2.48
CA SER A 76 -21.27 17.09 2.98
C SER A 76 -21.01 18.52 2.53
N ALA A 77 -20.09 19.22 3.20
CA ALA A 77 -19.66 20.56 2.78
C ALA A 77 -18.80 20.55 1.51
N ALA A 78 -18.24 19.39 1.14
CA ALA A 78 -17.24 19.28 0.07
C ALA A 78 -17.78 19.69 -1.32
N PRO A 79 -18.96 19.23 -1.79
CA PRO A 79 -19.50 19.66 -3.08
C PRO A 79 -19.62 21.19 -3.21
N GLN A 80 -20.09 21.87 -2.15
CA GLN A 80 -20.24 23.32 -2.18
C GLN A 80 -18.89 24.05 -2.17
N GLN A 81 -17.91 23.55 -1.42
CA GLN A 81 -16.55 24.11 -1.44
C GLN A 81 -15.89 23.95 -2.82
N VAL A 82 -16.06 22.79 -3.45
CA VAL A 82 -15.56 22.52 -4.81
C VAL A 82 -16.25 23.44 -5.81
N PHE A 83 -17.57 23.59 -5.75
CA PHE A 83 -18.30 24.47 -6.65
C PHE A 83 -17.91 25.93 -6.48
N SER A 84 -17.76 26.41 -5.24
CA SER A 84 -17.32 27.78 -4.96
C SER A 84 -15.92 28.07 -5.53
N LYS A 85 -15.05 27.07 -5.61
CA LYS A 85 -13.67 27.23 -6.11
C LYS A 85 -13.53 27.00 -7.61
N TYR A 86 -14.28 26.06 -8.17
CA TYR A 86 -14.07 25.55 -9.52
C TYR A 86 -15.29 25.69 -10.46
N GLY A 87 -16.45 26.14 -9.96
CA GLY A 87 -17.68 26.29 -10.74
C GLY A 87 -18.33 24.97 -11.18
N THR A 88 -17.85 23.82 -10.70
CA THR A 88 -18.40 22.49 -10.98
C THR A 88 -18.43 21.65 -9.71
N TYR A 89 -19.07 20.48 -9.77
CA TYR A 89 -19.08 19.50 -8.68
C TYR A 89 -18.24 18.25 -9.01
N LEU A 90 -17.40 18.34 -10.04
CA LEU A 90 -16.49 17.26 -10.42
C LEU A 90 -15.39 17.13 -9.35
N LEU A 91 -14.84 15.92 -9.17
CA LEU A 91 -13.72 15.70 -8.28
C LEU A 91 -12.47 16.39 -8.85
N PRO A 92 -11.86 17.36 -8.14
CA PRO A 92 -10.61 17.97 -8.60
C PRO A 92 -9.49 16.94 -8.62
N HIS A 93 -8.71 16.92 -9.70
CA HIS A 93 -7.58 16.00 -9.87
C HIS A 93 -6.24 16.75 -9.94
N PRO A 94 -5.18 16.26 -9.28
CA PRO A 94 -3.82 16.79 -9.46
C PRO A 94 -3.16 16.28 -10.75
N TYR A 95 -3.68 15.19 -11.32
CA TYR A 95 -3.19 14.58 -12.56
C TYR A 95 -4.09 14.98 -13.72
N PRO A 96 -3.59 15.66 -14.77
CA PRO A 96 -4.41 16.06 -15.92
C PRO A 96 -5.13 14.91 -16.61
N GLU A 97 -4.54 13.71 -16.58
CA GLU A 97 -5.10 12.47 -17.12
C GLU A 97 -6.08 11.77 -16.19
N GLY A 98 -6.19 12.20 -14.92
CA GLY A 98 -6.96 11.53 -13.89
C GLY A 98 -6.34 10.19 -13.48
N SER A 99 -7.17 9.17 -13.36
CA SER A 99 -6.74 7.84 -12.95
C SER A 99 -6.17 7.00 -14.11
N PRO A 100 -5.22 6.08 -13.84
CA PRO A 100 -4.81 5.10 -14.84
C PRO A 100 -5.97 4.26 -15.36
N THR A 101 -5.90 3.85 -16.64
CA THR A 101 -6.95 3.15 -17.39
C THR A 101 -7.13 1.68 -16.99
N HIS A 102 -7.37 1.44 -15.70
CA HIS A 102 -7.75 0.16 -15.12
C HIS A 102 -8.64 0.37 -13.89
N PRO A 103 -9.46 -0.63 -13.48
CA PRO A 103 -10.39 -0.52 -12.37
C PRO A 103 -9.73 -0.10 -11.05
N SER A 104 -10.53 0.44 -10.13
CA SER A 104 -10.06 1.02 -8.88
C SER A 104 -9.63 -0.04 -7.86
N TYR A 105 -10.48 -1.03 -7.60
CA TYR A 105 -10.33 -1.91 -6.44
C TYR A 105 -9.58 -3.22 -6.75
N PRO A 106 -8.64 -3.66 -5.87
CA PRO A 106 -7.92 -2.86 -4.88
C PRO A 106 -6.75 -2.11 -5.54
N THR A 107 -6.03 -1.23 -4.83
CA THR A 107 -4.92 -0.47 -5.45
C THR A 107 -3.74 -1.36 -5.86
N GLY A 108 -3.10 -1.06 -7.00
CA GLY A 108 -1.85 -1.73 -7.38
C GLY A 108 -0.68 -1.35 -6.45
N HIS A 109 -0.53 -0.04 -6.20
CA HIS A 109 0.52 0.52 -5.35
C HIS A 109 0.51 -0.06 -3.94
N GLY A 110 -0.65 -0.13 -3.28
CA GLY A 110 -0.75 -0.69 -1.93
C GLY A 110 -0.56 -2.20 -1.89
N THR A 111 -0.95 -2.95 -2.93
CA THR A 111 -0.67 -4.39 -3.02
C THR A 111 0.82 -4.67 -3.18
N VAL A 112 1.52 -3.91 -4.03
CA VAL A 112 2.98 -4.02 -4.11
C VAL A 112 3.64 -3.59 -2.80
N ALA A 113 3.21 -2.46 -2.23
CA ALA A 113 3.78 -1.95 -0.99
C ALA A 113 3.64 -2.96 0.15
N GLY A 114 2.43 -3.52 0.36
CA GLY A 114 2.19 -4.57 1.36
C GLY A 114 3.09 -5.78 1.16
N ALA A 115 3.23 -6.26 -0.08
CA ALA A 115 4.07 -7.41 -0.38
C ALA A 115 5.58 -7.12 -0.14
N CYS A 116 6.04 -5.96 -0.58
CA CYS A 116 7.42 -5.51 -0.44
C CYS A 116 7.82 -5.31 1.04
N ILE A 117 6.96 -4.72 1.87
CA ILE A 117 7.28 -4.55 3.28
C ILE A 117 7.27 -5.88 4.04
N THR A 118 6.40 -6.83 3.68
CA THR A 118 6.43 -8.18 4.26
C THR A 118 7.74 -8.88 3.94
N LEU A 119 8.28 -8.70 2.72
CA LEU A 119 9.60 -9.21 2.37
C LEU A 119 10.72 -8.54 3.17
N LEU A 120 10.66 -7.22 3.35
CA LEU A 120 11.64 -6.49 4.18
C LEU A 120 11.62 -7.00 5.63
N LYS A 121 10.45 -7.23 6.21
CA LYS A 121 10.30 -7.82 7.55
C LYS A 121 10.79 -9.27 7.66
N PHE A 122 10.93 -9.99 6.54
CA PHE A 122 11.56 -11.30 6.52
C PHE A 122 13.10 -11.22 6.57
N PHE A 123 13.70 -10.20 5.95
CA PHE A 123 15.15 -10.04 5.87
C PHE A 123 15.77 -9.21 7.01
N TYR A 124 15.00 -8.30 7.62
CA TYR A 124 15.49 -7.33 8.60
C TYR A 124 14.81 -7.49 9.96
N ASP A 125 15.52 -7.11 11.03
CA ASP A 125 14.95 -7.06 12.38
C ASP A 125 13.91 -5.93 12.48
N GLY A 126 12.63 -6.31 12.47
CA GLY A 126 11.50 -5.40 12.57
C GLY A 126 11.40 -4.65 13.91
N ASN A 127 12.03 -5.18 14.98
CA ASN A 127 12.00 -4.55 16.30
C ASN A 127 13.14 -3.55 16.51
N HIS A 128 14.07 -3.44 15.56
CA HIS A 128 15.12 -2.46 15.63
C HIS A 128 14.53 -1.04 15.71
N VAL A 129 14.97 -0.28 16.71
CA VAL A 129 14.58 1.11 16.91
C VAL A 129 15.37 1.99 15.95
N ILE A 130 14.68 2.91 15.28
CA ILE A 130 15.31 3.86 14.37
C ILE A 130 16.07 4.91 15.18
N ASP A 131 17.38 4.96 15.00
CA ASP A 131 18.23 5.96 15.64
C ASP A 131 18.04 7.34 15.00
N ASN A 132 17.94 8.37 15.85
CA ASN A 132 17.84 9.78 15.45
C ASN A 132 16.82 10.06 14.34
N PRO A 133 15.53 9.68 14.51
CA PRO A 133 14.53 9.89 13.49
C PRO A 133 14.35 11.38 13.19
N VAL A 134 13.98 11.68 11.94
CA VAL A 134 13.77 13.05 11.45
C VAL A 134 12.38 13.20 10.85
N GLN A 135 11.95 14.46 10.71
CA GLN A 135 10.74 14.84 10.01
C GLN A 135 11.01 16.05 9.10
N PRO A 136 10.19 16.31 8.08
CA PRO A 136 10.30 17.52 7.27
C PRO A 136 10.10 18.78 8.12
N SER A 137 10.83 19.85 7.80
CA SER A 137 10.53 21.20 8.28
C SER A 137 9.14 21.66 7.80
N ALA A 138 8.58 22.69 8.44
CA ALA A 138 7.24 23.20 8.11
C ALA A 138 7.09 23.66 6.64
N ASP A 139 8.18 24.11 6.02
CA ASP A 139 8.25 24.50 4.60
C ASP A 139 8.61 23.33 3.66
N GLY A 140 8.97 22.17 4.21
CA GLY A 140 9.38 20.99 3.45
C GLY A 140 10.76 21.09 2.76
N LEU A 141 11.60 22.07 3.12
CA LEU A 141 12.89 22.32 2.47
C LEU A 141 14.10 21.72 3.21
N SER A 142 13.93 21.26 4.45
CA SER A 142 14.98 20.58 5.23
C SER A 142 14.41 19.49 6.13
N THR A 143 15.30 18.74 6.79
CA THR A 143 14.93 17.78 7.84
C THR A 143 15.27 18.35 9.21
N VAL A 144 14.37 18.12 10.17
CA VAL A 144 14.56 18.47 11.59
C VAL A 144 14.40 17.22 12.44
N PRO A 145 14.99 17.17 13.66
CA PRO A 145 14.79 16.03 14.56
C PRO A 145 13.30 15.77 14.81
N TYR A 146 12.91 14.50 14.79
CA TYR A 146 11.57 14.08 15.19
C TYR A 146 11.43 14.23 16.72
N THR A 147 10.41 14.95 17.16
CA THR A 147 10.16 15.26 18.59
C THR A 147 8.90 14.60 19.13
N GLY A 148 8.36 13.60 18.43
CA GLY A 148 7.21 12.84 18.92
C GLY A 148 7.57 11.94 20.09
N SER A 149 6.55 11.52 20.84
CA SER A 149 6.70 10.65 22.01
C SER A 149 6.89 9.16 21.67
N ASP A 150 6.62 8.78 20.42
CA ASP A 150 6.58 7.39 20.01
C ASP A 150 7.99 6.87 19.67
N THR A 151 8.28 5.63 20.06
CA THR A 151 9.48 4.93 19.62
C THR A 151 9.24 4.37 18.22
N LEU A 152 10.00 4.87 17.23
CA LEU A 152 9.88 4.41 15.85
C LEU A 152 10.71 3.13 15.65
N THR A 153 10.06 2.03 15.26
CA THR A 153 10.71 0.76 14.93
C THR A 153 10.69 0.52 13.42
N VAL A 154 11.54 -0.38 12.92
CA VAL A 154 11.51 -0.82 11.52
C VAL A 154 10.12 -1.33 11.12
N ASN A 155 9.45 -2.13 11.96
CA ASN A 155 8.07 -2.59 11.70
C ASN A 155 7.11 -1.41 11.54
N GLY A 156 7.15 -0.46 12.48
CA GLY A 156 6.29 0.72 12.46
C GLY A 156 6.50 1.59 11.23
N GLU A 157 7.76 1.88 10.89
CA GLU A 157 8.09 2.73 9.74
C GLU A 157 7.84 2.04 8.40
N LEU A 158 8.01 0.71 8.30
CA LEU A 158 7.63 -0.03 7.10
C LEU A 158 6.10 -0.05 6.91
N ASN A 159 5.33 -0.27 7.98
CA ASN A 159 3.86 -0.17 7.92
C ASN A 159 3.42 1.23 7.48
N LYS A 160 4.05 2.27 8.06
CA LYS A 160 3.81 3.67 7.68
C LYS A 160 4.17 3.93 6.22
N LEU A 161 5.29 3.39 5.73
CA LEU A 161 5.70 3.54 4.33
C LEU A 161 4.66 2.95 3.37
N ALA A 162 4.18 1.73 3.63
CA ALA A 162 3.16 1.12 2.77
C ALA A 162 1.85 1.91 2.77
N HIS A 163 1.44 2.40 3.94
CA HIS A 163 0.28 3.26 4.09
C HIS A 163 0.44 4.58 3.33
N ASN A 164 1.56 5.28 3.50
CA ASN A 164 1.87 6.53 2.81
C ASN A 164 1.81 6.38 1.28
N VAL A 165 2.37 5.31 0.73
CA VAL A 165 2.39 5.06 -0.72
C VAL A 165 0.96 4.93 -1.27
N THR A 166 0.14 4.07 -0.66
CA THR A 166 -1.22 3.81 -1.16
C THR A 166 -2.17 4.98 -0.88
N PHE A 167 -2.01 5.69 0.24
CA PHE A 167 -2.82 6.87 0.56
C PHE A 167 -2.45 8.08 -0.29
N GLY A 168 -1.15 8.35 -0.46
CA GLY A 168 -0.65 9.47 -1.25
C GLY A 168 -1.03 9.35 -2.72
N HIS A 169 -0.70 8.21 -3.35
CA HIS A 169 -1.10 7.96 -4.73
C HIS A 169 -2.63 7.84 -4.87
N GLY A 170 -3.27 7.12 -3.96
CA GLY A 170 -4.66 6.71 -4.11
C GLY A 170 -5.65 7.79 -3.68
N ILE A 171 -5.75 8.02 -2.38
CA ILE A 171 -6.80 8.84 -1.77
C ILE A 171 -6.51 10.32 -1.99
N LEU A 172 -5.30 10.77 -1.66
CA LEU A 172 -4.95 12.19 -1.74
C LEU A 172 -4.95 12.72 -3.17
N ALA A 173 -4.63 11.87 -4.14
CA ALA A 173 -4.72 12.23 -5.55
C ALA A 173 -6.08 11.97 -6.20
N GLY A 174 -7.08 11.50 -5.45
CA GLY A 174 -8.44 11.26 -5.97
C GLY A 174 -8.57 10.05 -6.91
N THR A 175 -7.55 9.19 -7.01
CA THR A 175 -7.57 8.05 -7.94
C THR A 175 -8.13 6.76 -7.34
N HIS A 176 -8.18 6.63 -6.01
CA HIS A 176 -8.66 5.43 -5.32
C HIS A 176 -9.53 5.75 -4.10
N TRP A 177 -10.40 4.79 -3.74
CA TRP A 177 -11.16 4.84 -2.50
C TRP A 177 -10.31 4.38 -1.31
N ARG A 178 -10.74 4.74 -0.09
CA ARG A 178 -10.08 4.24 1.13
C ARG A 178 -10.08 2.71 1.21
N LEU A 179 -11.22 2.09 0.88
CA LEU A 179 -11.35 0.64 0.86
C LEU A 179 -10.33 -0.01 -0.10
N ASP A 180 -10.11 0.56 -1.28
CA ASP A 180 -9.10 0.07 -2.23
C ASP A 180 -7.72 0.03 -1.58
N SER A 181 -7.39 1.08 -0.83
CA SER A 181 -6.08 1.32 -0.24
C SER A 181 -5.84 0.38 0.94
N ASP A 182 -6.78 0.31 1.87
CA ASP A 182 -6.67 -0.55 3.05
C ASP A 182 -6.61 -2.04 2.66
N ALA A 183 -7.53 -2.50 1.79
CA ALA A 183 -7.60 -3.90 1.38
C ALA A 183 -6.38 -4.33 0.54
N SER A 184 -5.80 -3.41 -0.24
CA SER A 184 -4.67 -3.72 -1.11
C SER A 184 -3.44 -4.19 -0.35
N MET A 185 -3.13 -3.58 0.80
CA MET A 185 -1.95 -3.94 1.59
C MET A 185 -2.05 -5.35 2.15
N THR A 186 -3.22 -5.73 2.68
CA THR A 186 -3.48 -7.08 3.19
C THR A 186 -3.40 -8.14 2.08
N LEU A 187 -3.87 -7.82 0.86
CA LEU A 187 -3.69 -8.69 -0.30
C LEU A 187 -2.20 -8.88 -0.64
N GLY A 188 -1.43 -7.79 -0.59
CA GLY A 188 0.02 -7.81 -0.79
C GLY A 188 0.74 -8.68 0.22
N GLU A 189 0.46 -8.49 1.51
CA GLU A 189 1.02 -9.32 2.59
C GLU A 189 0.69 -10.81 2.38
N ALA A 190 -0.57 -11.14 2.11
CA ALA A 190 -0.98 -12.52 1.89
C ALA A 190 -0.22 -13.17 0.70
N CYS A 191 -0.03 -12.42 -0.39
CA CYS A 191 0.76 -12.85 -1.53
C CYS A 191 2.23 -13.10 -1.14
N ALA A 192 2.84 -12.18 -0.40
CA ALA A 192 4.22 -12.30 0.05
C ALA A 192 4.43 -13.48 1.01
N LEU A 193 3.52 -13.70 1.96
CA LEU A 193 3.60 -14.83 2.88
C LEU A 193 3.53 -16.17 2.14
N SER A 194 2.57 -16.32 1.22
CA SER A 194 2.46 -17.54 0.40
C SER A 194 3.71 -17.75 -0.47
N TRP A 195 4.24 -16.68 -1.04
CA TRP A 195 5.47 -16.71 -1.83
C TRP A 195 6.68 -17.12 -0.98
N LEU A 196 6.85 -16.53 0.20
CA LEU A 196 7.92 -16.83 1.15
C LEU A 196 7.87 -18.27 1.63
N GLN A 197 6.67 -18.81 1.90
CA GLN A 197 6.49 -20.23 2.28
C GLN A 197 6.99 -21.17 1.19
N ASN A 198 6.70 -20.89 -0.09
CA ASN A 198 7.22 -21.68 -1.20
C ASN A 198 8.73 -21.51 -1.36
N ARG A 199 9.23 -20.29 -1.25
CA ARG A 199 10.67 -19.99 -1.35
C ARG A 199 11.47 -20.66 -0.23
N ALA A 200 10.92 -20.74 0.97
CA ALA A 200 11.55 -21.40 2.11
C ALA A 200 11.98 -22.85 1.79
N LEU A 201 11.16 -23.56 1.01
CA LEU A 201 11.43 -24.94 0.58
C LEU A 201 12.61 -25.07 -0.39
N THR A 202 13.06 -23.97 -0.99
CA THR A 202 14.17 -23.93 -1.95
C THR A 202 15.52 -23.63 -1.28
N TYR A 203 15.52 -23.14 -0.04
CA TYR A 203 16.75 -22.95 0.73
C TYR A 203 17.21 -24.27 1.35
N ASN A 204 18.51 -24.56 1.25
CA ASN A 204 19.11 -25.73 1.87
C ASN A 204 19.40 -25.49 3.37
N GLU A 205 19.73 -24.25 3.71
CA GLU A 205 20.03 -23.84 5.08
C GLU A 205 18.77 -23.95 5.92
N LYS A 206 18.89 -24.53 7.12
CA LYS A 206 17.77 -24.63 8.06
C LYS A 206 17.56 -23.31 8.78
N PHE A 207 16.30 -22.86 8.81
CA PHE A 207 15.92 -21.62 9.47
C PHE A 207 14.46 -21.62 9.88
N THR A 208 14.19 -20.79 10.88
CA THR A 208 12.84 -20.33 11.24
C THR A 208 12.91 -18.82 11.44
N ILE A 209 12.07 -18.08 10.72
CA ILE A 209 11.94 -16.61 10.81
C ILE A 209 10.51 -16.28 11.24
N GLN A 210 10.38 -15.41 12.23
CA GLN A 210 9.11 -14.84 12.66
C GLN A 210 9.07 -13.38 12.24
N LEU A 211 7.96 -12.95 11.63
CA LEU A 211 7.74 -11.56 11.23
C LEU A 211 6.37 -11.08 11.68
N GLU A 212 6.27 -9.79 11.98
CA GLU A 212 5.03 -9.15 12.41
C GLU A 212 4.18 -8.76 11.19
N ARG A 213 2.93 -9.19 11.21
CA ARG A 213 1.93 -8.90 10.19
C ARG A 213 1.34 -7.52 10.36
N LEU A 214 0.66 -7.03 9.33
CA LEU A 214 -0.06 -5.76 9.33
C LEU A 214 -1.12 -5.65 10.42
N ASP A 215 -1.70 -6.79 10.84
CA ASP A 215 -2.70 -6.86 11.92
C ASP A 215 -2.07 -7.02 13.32
N GLY A 216 -0.73 -6.99 13.42
CA GLY A 216 0.02 -7.17 14.66
C GLY A 216 0.21 -8.62 15.10
N SER A 217 -0.35 -9.59 14.37
CA SER A 217 -0.08 -11.01 14.63
C SER A 217 1.26 -11.47 14.05
N THR A 218 1.76 -12.63 14.47
CA THR A 218 3.05 -13.17 14.00
C THR A 218 2.85 -14.19 12.89
N ALA A 219 3.59 -14.06 11.79
CA ALA A 219 3.76 -15.09 10.78
C ALA A 219 5.11 -15.81 10.96
N THR A 220 5.12 -17.13 10.76
CA THR A 220 6.34 -17.94 10.78
C THR A 220 6.64 -18.49 9.38
N ILE A 221 7.86 -18.29 8.91
CA ILE A 221 8.40 -18.87 7.68
C ILE A 221 9.56 -19.78 8.08
N SER A 222 9.47 -21.06 7.73
CA SER A 222 10.46 -22.07 8.11
C SER A 222 10.56 -23.20 7.07
N ASN A 223 11.73 -23.83 6.99
CA ASN A 223 11.95 -25.08 6.24
C ASN A 223 12.45 -26.22 7.17
N GLU A 224 12.33 -26.02 8.47
CA GLU A 224 12.56 -27.02 9.51
C GLU A 224 11.26 -27.85 9.62
N LYS A 225 11.35 -29.13 9.25
CA LYS A 225 10.28 -30.11 9.44
C LYS A 225 10.55 -30.92 10.69
#